data_AF-A0AAW4J922-F1
#
_entry.id   AF-A0AAW4J922-F1
#
_cell.length_a   1.000
_cell.length_b   1.000
_cell.length_c   1.000
_cell.angle_alpha   90.00
_cell.angle_beta   90.00
_cell.angle_gamma   90.00
#
_symmetry.space_group_name_H-M   'P 1'
#
loop_
_entity.id
_entity.type
_entity.pdbx_description
1 polymer ?
#
loop_
_entity_poly.entity_id
_entity_poly.type
_entity_poly.pdbx_seq_one_letter_code
_entity_poly.pdbx_strand_id
1 'polypeptide(L)'
;TYRVFNTTGIIETRNNIIKINNLYAKEYFKLANDFLNITLNSKDQCKIEAVLSSVEILNINKVCETDKIIREKYGLSNEIDIISYINKKENDDFKNFILREFKKEKVINILNLIKVRNDSEVFKLVTDQTTVPAIFEYILGIAWLYISEFKIDLLSSLNLTLDSSYYPLSYAAGGDGDIIINYEEPKKHKLMLEVTLMDRNTQKRGELEPVIRHSVNLGIESDENVYSIFVANELDNNVINIFRACNLLNLESSKNKGEYIKGAKIVALKIDEVIKLLEKDIHYKHIFENIENEFINDNIQRINSQWREKFVKNILILEKIANA
;
A
#
# COMPACT_ATOMS: atom_id res chain seq x y z
N THR A 1 12.54 -11.96 -17.83
CA THR A 1 11.47 -12.96 -17.93
C THR A 1 11.11 -13.57 -16.57
N TYR A 2 12.05 -14.15 -15.83
CA TYR A 2 11.81 -14.70 -14.47
C TYR A 2 11.21 -13.70 -13.48
N ARG A 3 11.71 -12.46 -13.48
CA ARG A 3 11.14 -11.37 -12.66
C ARG A 3 9.66 -11.10 -12.96
N VAL A 4 9.24 -11.22 -14.23
CA VAL A 4 7.83 -11.02 -14.65
C VAL A 4 6.93 -12.14 -14.12
N PHE A 5 7.41 -13.39 -14.14
CA PHE A 5 6.67 -14.49 -13.53
C PHE A 5 6.55 -14.32 -12.01
N ASN A 6 7.66 -13.98 -11.33
CA ASN A 6 7.65 -13.73 -9.88
C ASN A 6 6.67 -12.61 -9.51
N THR A 7 6.56 -11.54 -10.33
CA THR A 7 5.61 -10.44 -10.07
C THR A 7 4.13 -10.85 -10.21
N THR A 8 3.81 -11.97 -10.86
CA THR A 8 2.42 -12.43 -10.93
C THR A 8 1.92 -13.06 -9.63
N GLY A 9 2.81 -13.43 -8.70
CA GLY A 9 2.47 -14.20 -7.50
C GLY A 9 2.03 -15.65 -7.77
N ILE A 10 1.85 -16.05 -9.04
CA ILE A 10 1.41 -17.39 -9.44
C ILE A 10 2.59 -18.33 -9.59
N ILE A 11 3.60 -17.92 -10.38
CA ILE A 11 4.78 -18.73 -10.71
C ILE A 11 6.03 -18.09 -10.10
N GLU A 12 6.75 -18.87 -9.31
CA GLU A 12 8.02 -18.51 -8.71
C GLU A 12 9.17 -19.20 -9.45
N THR A 13 10.27 -18.47 -9.61
CA THR A 13 11.53 -19.01 -10.09
C THR A 13 12.67 -18.63 -9.13
N ARG A 14 13.27 -19.63 -8.47
CA ARG A 14 14.38 -19.45 -7.52
C ARG A 14 15.37 -20.60 -7.66
N ASN A 15 16.68 -20.31 -7.71
CA ASN A 15 17.74 -21.32 -7.81
C ASN A 15 17.49 -22.37 -8.89
N ASN A 16 17.06 -21.95 -10.09
CA ASN A 16 16.75 -22.84 -11.21
C ASN A 16 15.58 -23.81 -10.97
N ILE A 17 14.77 -23.56 -9.93
CA ILE A 17 13.54 -24.27 -9.61
C ILE A 17 12.35 -23.37 -9.97
N ILE A 18 11.39 -23.92 -10.70
CA ILE A 18 10.09 -23.29 -10.95
C ILE A 18 9.05 -23.89 -10.01
N LYS A 19 8.27 -23.05 -9.31
CA LYS A 19 7.23 -23.48 -8.37
C LYS A 19 5.95 -22.68 -8.55
N ILE A 20 4.79 -23.32 -8.39
CA ILE A 20 3.50 -22.62 -8.31
C ILE A 20 3.21 -22.31 -6.83
N ASN A 21 3.11 -21.03 -6.51
CA ASN A 21 2.94 -20.58 -5.12
C ASN A 21 1.47 -20.29 -4.76
N ASN A 22 0.69 -19.77 -5.70
CA ASN A 22 -0.73 -19.53 -5.49
C ASN A 22 -1.50 -20.85 -5.32
N LEU A 23 -2.29 -20.93 -4.24
CA LEU A 23 -2.99 -22.17 -3.87
C LEU A 23 -4.00 -22.61 -4.93
N TYR A 24 -4.79 -21.68 -5.45
CA TYR A 24 -5.79 -21.98 -6.47
C TYR A 24 -5.10 -22.48 -7.75
N ALA A 25 -4.11 -21.73 -8.24
CA ALA A 25 -3.35 -22.08 -9.44
C ALA A 25 -2.69 -23.46 -9.29
N LYS A 26 -2.20 -23.80 -8.10
CA LYS A 26 -1.59 -25.11 -7.83
C LYS A 26 -2.58 -26.26 -7.96
N GLU A 27 -3.81 -26.12 -7.46
CA GLU A 27 -4.83 -27.17 -7.63
C GLU A 27 -5.44 -27.15 -9.04
N TYR A 28 -5.54 -25.98 -9.67
CA TYR A 28 -6.03 -25.83 -11.03
C TYR A 28 -5.08 -26.48 -12.06
N PHE A 29 -3.79 -26.17 -11.99
CA PHE A 29 -2.80 -26.70 -12.92
C PHE A 29 -2.66 -28.23 -12.83
N LYS A 30 -2.99 -28.83 -11.67
CA LYS A 30 -3.14 -30.29 -11.52
C LYS A 30 -4.11 -30.92 -12.50
N LEU A 31 -5.17 -30.20 -12.81
CA LEU A 31 -6.25 -30.68 -13.67
C LEU A 31 -6.11 -30.17 -15.09
N ALA A 32 -5.57 -28.97 -15.25
CA ALA A 32 -5.50 -28.29 -16.54
C ALA A 32 -4.45 -28.93 -17.47
N ASN A 33 -3.23 -29.14 -16.97
CA ASN A 33 -2.14 -29.63 -17.79
C ASN A 33 -0.97 -30.21 -16.97
N ASP A 34 -0.61 -31.46 -17.24
CA ASP A 34 0.50 -32.15 -16.56
C ASP A 34 1.86 -31.45 -16.71
N PHE A 35 2.08 -30.70 -17.81
CA PHE A 35 3.29 -29.90 -17.99
C PHE A 35 3.40 -28.73 -17.01
N LEU A 36 2.27 -28.22 -16.52
CA LEU A 36 2.24 -27.14 -15.54
C LEU A 36 2.37 -27.66 -14.10
N ASN A 37 2.30 -28.97 -13.87
CA ASN A 37 2.39 -29.59 -12.54
C ASN A 37 3.81 -29.73 -11.98
N ILE A 38 4.82 -29.25 -12.69
CA ILE A 38 6.19 -29.70 -12.47
C ILE A 38 6.99 -28.68 -11.66
N THR A 39 7.68 -29.18 -10.64
CA THR A 39 8.87 -28.51 -10.08
C THR A 39 10.05 -28.82 -10.99
N LEU A 40 10.27 -28.01 -12.03
CA LEU A 40 11.34 -28.25 -13.01
C LEU A 40 12.68 -27.79 -12.43
N ASN A 41 13.69 -28.67 -12.46
CA ASN A 41 15.09 -28.29 -12.34
C ASN A 41 15.58 -27.87 -13.74
N SER A 42 16.20 -26.70 -13.86
CA SER A 42 16.60 -26.10 -15.15
C SER A 42 17.61 -26.89 -16.03
N LYS A 43 17.96 -28.12 -15.66
CA LYS A 43 18.84 -28.99 -16.45
C LYS A 43 18.09 -29.79 -17.51
N ASP A 44 16.78 -29.90 -17.41
CA ASP A 44 15.96 -30.58 -18.41
C ASP A 44 15.67 -29.63 -19.58
N GLN A 45 16.37 -29.84 -20.70
CA GLN A 45 16.08 -29.15 -21.95
C GLN A 45 14.68 -29.53 -22.44
N CYS A 46 13.71 -28.64 -22.24
CA CYS A 46 12.39 -28.76 -22.85
C CYS A 46 12.54 -28.62 -24.37
N LYS A 47 12.45 -29.73 -25.11
CA LYS A 47 12.20 -29.67 -26.55
C LYS A 47 10.79 -29.09 -26.71
N ILE A 48 10.67 -27.94 -27.38
CA ILE A 48 9.38 -27.36 -27.73
C ILE A 48 8.79 -28.23 -28.84
N GLU A 49 8.08 -29.30 -28.46
CA GLU A 49 7.51 -30.27 -29.42
C GLU A 49 6.07 -29.93 -29.83
N ALA A 50 5.41 -28.95 -29.21
CA ALA A 50 4.08 -28.50 -29.63
C ALA A 50 3.82 -27.01 -29.35
N VAL A 51 3.27 -26.29 -30.34
CA VAL A 51 2.70 -24.96 -30.16
C VAL A 51 1.23 -25.15 -29.75
N LEU A 52 0.97 -25.12 -28.46
CA LEU A 52 -0.40 -25.15 -27.91
C LEU A 52 -0.91 -23.72 -27.74
N SER A 53 -2.21 -23.51 -27.96
CA SER A 53 -2.86 -22.24 -27.64
C SER A 53 -3.03 -22.07 -26.13
N SER A 54 -3.14 -20.83 -25.64
CA SER A 54 -3.37 -20.56 -24.21
C SER A 54 -4.65 -21.22 -23.67
N VAL A 55 -5.67 -21.41 -24.52
CA VAL A 55 -6.93 -22.07 -24.12
C VAL A 55 -6.71 -23.58 -23.91
N GLU A 56 -5.93 -24.22 -24.77
CA GLU A 56 -5.56 -25.64 -24.62
C GLU A 56 -4.62 -25.85 -23.44
N ILE A 57 -3.69 -24.93 -23.20
CA ILE A 57 -2.77 -24.97 -22.06
C ILE A 57 -3.53 -24.81 -20.74
N LEU A 58 -4.44 -23.83 -20.68
CA LEU A 58 -5.14 -23.49 -19.43
C LEU A 58 -6.38 -24.34 -19.20
N ASN A 59 -7.02 -24.92 -20.22
CA ASN A 59 -8.17 -25.82 -20.09
C ASN A 59 -9.28 -25.31 -19.14
N ILE A 60 -9.95 -24.22 -19.55
CA ILE A 60 -10.92 -23.46 -18.73
C ILE A 60 -12.08 -24.30 -18.15
N ASN A 61 -12.36 -25.46 -18.72
CA ASN A 61 -13.41 -26.37 -18.25
C ASN A 61 -13.11 -26.98 -16.87
N LYS A 62 -11.87 -26.84 -16.37
CA LYS A 62 -11.42 -27.39 -15.09
C LYS A 62 -11.73 -26.52 -13.87
N VAL A 63 -12.27 -25.31 -14.05
CA VAL A 63 -12.61 -24.39 -12.94
C VAL A 63 -13.58 -25.05 -11.96
N CYS A 64 -14.71 -25.58 -12.42
CA CYS A 64 -15.71 -26.19 -11.54
C CYS A 64 -15.20 -27.42 -10.77
N GLU A 65 -14.27 -28.18 -11.37
CA GLU A 65 -13.66 -29.35 -10.73
C GLU A 65 -12.65 -28.91 -9.66
N THR A 66 -11.88 -27.86 -9.94
CA THR A 66 -10.95 -27.23 -9.01
C THR A 66 -11.69 -26.71 -7.77
N ASP A 67 -12.82 -26.02 -7.97
CA ASP A 67 -13.64 -25.51 -6.89
C ASP A 67 -14.12 -26.63 -5.95
N LYS A 68 -14.58 -27.76 -6.50
CA LYS A 68 -15.00 -28.92 -5.71
C LYS A 68 -13.85 -29.47 -4.88
N ILE A 69 -12.67 -29.65 -5.48
CA ILE A 69 -11.49 -30.16 -4.78
C ILE A 69 -11.06 -29.23 -3.65
N ILE A 70 -11.06 -27.91 -3.87
CA ILE A 70 -10.70 -26.93 -2.83
C ILE A 70 -11.74 -26.97 -1.71
N ARG A 71 -13.04 -27.02 -2.03
CA ARG A 71 -14.11 -27.11 -1.03
C ARG A 71 -14.00 -28.38 -0.19
N GLU A 72 -13.77 -29.53 -0.81
CA GLU A 72 -13.58 -30.81 -0.11
C GLU A 72 -12.33 -30.80 0.78
N LYS A 73 -11.20 -30.32 0.24
CA LYS A 73 -9.91 -30.29 0.94
C LYS A 73 -9.93 -29.42 2.19
N TYR A 74 -10.66 -28.31 2.16
CA TYR A 74 -10.74 -27.36 3.26
C TYR A 74 -12.09 -27.37 4.01
N GLY A 75 -12.99 -28.31 3.69
CA GLY A 75 -14.29 -28.44 4.34
C GLY A 75 -15.20 -27.21 4.19
N LEU A 76 -15.16 -26.53 3.04
CA LEU A 76 -15.91 -25.30 2.81
C LEU A 76 -17.36 -25.59 2.39
N SER A 77 -18.33 -24.90 3.01
CA SER A 77 -19.72 -24.92 2.54
C SER A 77 -19.88 -24.18 1.22
N ASN A 78 -20.96 -24.46 0.48
CA ASN A 78 -21.25 -23.80 -0.80
C ASN A 78 -21.49 -22.28 -0.68
N GLU A 79 -21.80 -21.78 0.52
CA GLU A 79 -22.05 -20.37 0.80
C GLU A 79 -20.74 -19.56 0.90
N ILE A 80 -19.62 -20.22 1.16
CA ILE A 80 -18.31 -19.56 1.25
C ILE A 80 -17.78 -19.33 -0.17
N ASP A 81 -17.42 -18.09 -0.45
CA ASP A 81 -16.65 -17.74 -1.64
C ASP A 81 -15.21 -18.24 -1.51
N ILE A 82 -14.76 -19.05 -2.47
CA ILE A 82 -13.44 -19.70 -2.44
C ILE A 82 -12.33 -18.65 -2.52
N ILE A 83 -12.49 -17.62 -3.33
CA ILE A 83 -11.47 -16.57 -3.50
C ILE A 83 -11.29 -15.81 -2.19
N SER A 84 -12.38 -15.42 -1.54
CA SER A 84 -12.37 -14.76 -0.23
C SER A 84 -11.69 -15.62 0.84
N TYR A 85 -11.95 -16.94 0.84
CA TYR A 85 -11.27 -17.87 1.74
C TYR A 85 -9.76 -17.94 1.47
N ILE A 86 -9.35 -18.03 0.20
CA ILE A 86 -7.94 -18.09 -0.19
C ILE A 86 -7.21 -16.82 0.21
N ASN A 87 -7.79 -15.65 -0.07
CA ASN A 87 -7.20 -14.37 0.31
C ASN A 87 -7.04 -14.26 1.83
N LYS A 88 -8.06 -14.67 2.60
CA LYS A 88 -7.98 -14.71 4.06
C LYS A 88 -6.86 -15.64 4.53
N LYS A 89 -6.77 -16.84 3.94
CA LYS A 89 -5.72 -17.81 4.25
C LYS A 89 -4.33 -17.27 3.93
N GLU A 90 -4.14 -16.63 2.78
CA GLU A 90 -2.86 -16.04 2.38
C GLU A 90 -2.44 -14.90 3.33
N ASN A 91 -3.39 -14.08 3.78
CA ASN A 91 -3.15 -13.04 4.77
C ASN A 91 -2.80 -13.64 6.15
N ASP A 92 -3.48 -14.69 6.60
CA ASP A 92 -3.14 -15.42 7.84
C ASP A 92 -1.73 -16.05 7.75
N ASP A 93 -1.38 -16.65 6.61
CA ASP A 93 -0.05 -17.23 6.36
C ASP A 93 1.03 -16.13 6.36
N PHE A 94 0.76 -14.96 5.76
CA PHE A 94 1.64 -13.80 5.80
C PHE A 94 1.84 -13.27 7.23
N LYS A 95 0.75 -13.12 8.00
CA LYS A 95 0.81 -12.71 9.41
C LYS A 95 1.66 -13.66 10.26
N ASN A 96 1.52 -14.97 10.05
CA ASN A 96 2.35 -15.97 10.71
C ASN A 96 3.83 -15.86 10.33
N PHE A 97 4.12 -15.59 9.05
CA PHE A 97 5.47 -15.30 8.59
C PHE A 97 6.05 -14.06 9.29
N ILE A 98 5.30 -12.96 9.39
CA ILE A 98 5.74 -11.74 10.09
C ILE A 98 6.04 -12.01 11.57
N LEU A 99 5.16 -12.72 12.28
CA LEU A 99 5.37 -13.07 13.70
C LEU A 99 6.65 -13.89 13.93
N ARG A 100 7.06 -14.69 12.94
CA ARG A 100 8.27 -15.51 13.00
C ARG A 100 9.53 -14.72 12.63
N GLU A 101 9.51 -14.05 11.48
CA GLU A 101 10.70 -13.45 10.86
C GLU A 101 10.93 -11.98 11.24
N PHE A 102 9.86 -11.26 11.62
CA PHE A 102 9.84 -9.82 11.87
C PHE A 102 9.18 -9.50 13.22
N LYS A 103 9.74 -10.09 14.28
CA LYS A 103 9.38 -9.74 15.67
C LYS A 103 9.53 -8.24 15.91
N LYS A 104 8.75 -7.69 16.85
CA LYS A 104 8.70 -6.25 17.16
C LYS A 104 10.10 -5.64 17.37
N GLU A 105 11.00 -6.34 18.06
CA GLU A 105 12.37 -5.88 18.32
C GLU A 105 13.20 -5.78 17.03
N LYS A 106 13.03 -6.73 16.10
CA LYS A 106 13.70 -6.71 14.79
C LYS A 106 13.18 -5.55 13.94
N VAL A 107 11.87 -5.30 13.95
CA VAL A 107 11.24 -4.17 13.24
C VAL A 107 11.80 -2.84 13.75
N ILE A 108 11.85 -2.65 15.06
CA ILE A 108 12.45 -1.45 15.69
C ILE A 108 13.94 -1.32 15.30
N ASN A 109 14.69 -2.41 15.30
CA ASN A 109 16.10 -2.38 14.88
C ASN A 109 16.26 -1.95 13.43
N ILE A 110 15.46 -2.50 12.50
CA ILE A 110 15.51 -2.14 11.08
C ILE A 110 15.13 -0.67 10.88
N LEU A 111 14.09 -0.16 11.55
CA LEU A 111 13.73 1.26 11.50
C LEU A 111 14.88 2.16 11.97
N ASN A 112 15.59 1.78 13.05
CA ASN A 112 16.77 2.50 13.51
C ASN A 112 17.92 2.49 12.48
N LEU A 113 18.13 1.37 11.79
CA LEU A 113 19.15 1.27 10.74
C LEU A 113 18.80 2.12 9.51
N ILE A 114 17.53 2.12 9.09
CA ILE A 114 17.02 2.98 8.01
C ILE A 114 17.23 4.45 8.35
N LYS A 115 16.92 4.85 9.58
CA LYS A 115 17.08 6.22 10.09
C LYS A 115 18.51 6.75 9.92
N VAL A 116 19.51 5.91 10.21
CA VAL A 116 20.94 6.28 10.11
C VAL A 116 21.56 5.93 8.75
N ARG A 117 20.74 5.53 7.75
CA ARG A 117 21.17 5.13 6.40
C ARG A 117 22.21 4.01 6.40
N ASN A 118 22.11 3.06 7.33
CA ASN A 118 22.91 1.84 7.31
C ASN A 118 22.29 0.79 6.37
N ASP A 119 22.24 1.15 5.10
CA ASP A 119 21.54 0.40 4.04
C ASP A 119 22.10 -1.03 3.87
N SER A 120 23.42 -1.22 4.09
CA SER A 120 24.06 -2.54 4.00
C SER A 120 23.49 -3.52 5.03
N GLU A 121 23.23 -3.07 6.26
CA GLU A 121 22.68 -3.94 7.29
C GLU A 121 21.18 -4.18 7.08
N VAL A 122 20.46 -3.17 6.58
CA VAL A 122 19.05 -3.31 6.16
C VAL A 122 18.89 -4.41 5.12
N PHE A 123 19.75 -4.43 4.08
CA PHE A 123 19.72 -5.46 3.05
C PHE A 123 19.96 -6.88 3.61
N LYS A 124 20.86 -7.04 4.58
CA LYS A 124 21.12 -8.34 5.21
C LYS A 124 19.94 -8.83 6.05
N LEU A 125 19.24 -7.93 6.73
CA LEU A 125 18.14 -8.28 7.64
C LEU A 125 16.81 -8.50 6.92
N VAL A 126 16.66 -7.94 5.71
CA VAL A 126 15.43 -8.00 4.92
C VAL A 126 15.71 -8.67 3.57
N THR A 127 16.22 -7.91 2.59
CA THR A 127 16.52 -8.41 1.24
C THR A 127 17.36 -7.38 0.49
N ASP A 128 18.24 -7.83 -0.42
CA ASP A 128 19.00 -6.98 -1.34
C ASP A 128 18.37 -6.89 -2.74
N GLN A 129 17.20 -7.49 -2.93
CA GLN A 129 16.51 -7.58 -4.23
C GLN A 129 15.75 -6.31 -4.62
N THR A 130 15.62 -5.35 -3.69
CA THR A 130 14.91 -4.08 -3.90
C THR A 130 15.60 -2.92 -3.19
N THR A 131 15.06 -1.71 -3.31
CA THR A 131 15.67 -0.50 -2.76
C THR A 131 15.31 -0.33 -1.27
N VAL A 132 16.15 0.40 -0.52
CA VAL A 132 15.85 0.72 0.89
C VAL A 132 14.53 1.50 1.08
N PRO A 133 14.14 2.44 0.19
CA PRO A 133 12.79 3.02 0.23
C PRO A 133 11.65 2.00 0.19
N ALA A 134 11.67 1.04 -0.75
CA ALA A 134 10.65 -0.02 -0.82
C ALA A 134 10.70 -0.95 0.41
N ILE A 135 11.90 -1.21 0.96
CA ILE A 135 12.03 -1.92 2.24
C ILE A 135 11.44 -1.10 3.38
N PHE A 136 11.60 0.22 3.37
CA PHE A 136 11.06 1.09 4.41
C PHE A 136 9.52 1.07 4.41
N GLU A 137 8.88 1.14 3.24
CA GLU A 137 7.43 0.94 3.09
C GLU A 137 6.99 -0.39 3.69
N TYR A 138 7.64 -1.49 3.31
CA TYR A 138 7.36 -2.82 3.83
C TYR A 138 7.48 -2.89 5.36
N ILE A 139 8.58 -2.37 5.91
CA ILE A 139 8.85 -2.39 7.36
C ILE A 139 7.91 -1.45 8.12
N LEU A 140 7.52 -0.32 7.54
CA LEU A 140 6.52 0.56 8.14
C LEU A 140 5.15 -0.11 8.15
N GLY A 141 4.76 -0.81 7.08
CA GLY A 141 3.55 -1.61 7.05
C GLY A 141 3.52 -2.66 8.16
N ILE A 142 4.63 -3.37 8.37
CA ILE A 142 4.77 -4.32 9.49
C ILE A 142 4.68 -3.60 10.85
N ALA A 143 5.36 -2.46 11.02
CA ALA A 143 5.23 -1.65 12.23
C ALA A 143 3.76 -1.27 12.50
N TRP A 144 3.02 -0.89 11.45
CA TRP A 144 1.61 -0.56 11.57
C TRP A 144 0.71 -1.77 11.86
N LEU A 145 1.10 -2.98 11.42
CA LEU A 145 0.45 -4.22 11.82
C LEU A 145 0.57 -4.45 13.34
N TYR A 146 1.71 -4.14 13.96
CA TYR A 146 1.85 -4.17 15.42
C TYR A 146 1.04 -3.06 16.11
N ILE A 147 1.11 -1.83 15.60
CA ILE A 147 0.35 -0.68 16.16
C ILE A 147 -1.16 -0.94 16.11
N SER A 148 -1.64 -1.58 15.06
CA SER A 148 -3.06 -1.96 14.90
C SER A 148 -3.45 -3.22 15.66
N GLU A 149 -2.56 -3.81 16.47
CA GLU A 149 -2.81 -5.07 17.19
C GLU A 149 -3.20 -6.22 16.26
N PHE A 150 -2.62 -6.25 15.06
CA PHE A 150 -2.89 -7.21 14.00
C PHE A 150 -4.36 -7.28 13.55
N LYS A 151 -5.06 -6.14 13.60
CA LYS A 151 -6.47 -5.98 13.17
C LYS A 151 -6.61 -5.55 11.71
N ILE A 152 -5.51 -5.40 10.98
CA ILE A 152 -5.50 -4.97 9.58
C ILE A 152 -5.11 -6.12 8.64
N ASP A 153 -5.62 -6.06 7.42
CA ASP A 153 -5.12 -6.87 6.30
C ASP A 153 -3.91 -6.16 5.67
N LEU A 154 -2.71 -6.44 6.21
CA LEU A 154 -1.51 -5.79 5.73
C LEU A 154 -1.17 -6.19 4.28
N LEU A 155 -1.37 -7.47 3.91
CA LEU A 155 -0.99 -7.97 2.59
C LEU A 155 -1.72 -7.21 1.48
N SER A 156 -3.03 -6.99 1.65
CA SER A 156 -3.86 -6.23 0.71
C SER A 156 -3.64 -4.71 0.79
N SER A 157 -3.05 -4.22 1.90
CA SER A 157 -2.83 -2.79 2.13
C SER A 157 -1.52 -2.27 1.53
N LEU A 158 -0.54 -3.15 1.28
CA LEU A 158 0.77 -2.78 0.74
C LEU A 158 0.70 -2.55 -0.77
N ASN A 159 1.19 -1.41 -1.25
CA ASN A 159 1.38 -1.17 -2.68
C ASN A 159 2.72 -1.72 -3.20
N LEU A 160 3.08 -2.92 -2.73
CA LEU A 160 4.33 -3.61 -3.04
C LEU A 160 4.07 -5.00 -3.61
N THR A 161 4.89 -5.39 -4.57
CA THR A 161 5.01 -6.79 -4.99
C THR A 161 5.94 -7.52 -4.05
N LEU A 162 5.46 -8.61 -3.45
CA LEU A 162 6.25 -9.50 -2.59
C LEU A 162 6.70 -10.75 -3.36
N ASP A 163 7.80 -11.36 -2.94
CA ASP A 163 8.20 -12.69 -3.39
C ASP A 163 7.37 -13.79 -2.70
N SER A 164 7.59 -15.04 -3.09
CA SER A 164 6.94 -16.22 -2.52
C SER A 164 7.17 -16.42 -1.02
N SER A 165 8.25 -15.83 -0.52
CA SER A 165 8.69 -15.86 0.86
C SER A 165 8.25 -14.60 1.60
N TYR A 166 7.36 -13.80 0.99
CA TYR A 166 6.79 -12.57 1.48
C TYR A 166 7.77 -11.40 1.69
N TYR A 167 8.95 -11.44 1.07
CA TYR A 167 9.90 -10.31 1.08
C TYR A 167 9.61 -9.33 -0.07
N PRO A 168 9.86 -8.02 0.08
CA PRO A 168 9.54 -7.04 -0.95
C PRO A 168 10.46 -7.17 -2.17
N LEU A 169 9.89 -7.01 -3.37
CA LEU A 169 10.62 -7.06 -4.66
C LEU A 169 10.57 -5.73 -5.43
N SER A 170 9.42 -5.08 -5.52
CA SER A 170 9.22 -3.82 -6.25
C SER A 170 7.91 -3.16 -5.87
N TYR A 171 7.73 -1.90 -6.29
CA TYR A 171 6.44 -1.21 -6.31
C TYR A 171 5.41 -1.97 -7.15
N ALA A 172 4.16 -1.99 -6.69
CA ALA A 172 3.04 -2.47 -7.50
C ALA A 172 2.60 -1.40 -8.52
N ALA A 173 1.85 -1.83 -9.55
CA ALA A 173 1.42 -0.94 -10.62
C ALA A 173 0.16 -0.17 -10.19
N GLY A 174 0.31 1.12 -9.86
CA GLY A 174 -0.82 2.00 -9.50
C GLY A 174 -0.47 2.95 -8.35
N GLY A 175 0.00 4.16 -8.68
CA GLY A 175 0.54 5.14 -7.73
C GLY A 175 -0.51 5.96 -6.98
N ASP A 176 -1.33 5.32 -6.14
CA ASP A 176 -2.40 5.98 -5.36
C ASP A 176 -2.06 6.19 -3.87
N GLY A 177 -0.91 5.67 -3.42
CA GLY A 177 -0.36 5.79 -2.06
C GLY A 177 0.53 4.59 -1.73
N ASP A 178 1.42 4.70 -0.75
CA ASP A 178 2.35 3.60 -0.42
C ASP A 178 1.65 2.46 0.33
N ILE A 179 0.81 2.81 1.32
CA ILE A 179 0.06 1.84 2.12
C ILE A 179 -1.34 2.38 2.39
N ILE A 180 -2.38 1.66 1.97
CA ILE A 180 -3.79 2.06 2.19
C ILE A 180 -4.49 0.99 3.03
N ILE A 181 -4.93 1.38 4.22
CA ILE A 181 -5.54 0.49 5.21
C ILE A 181 -7.00 0.87 5.38
N ASN A 182 -7.89 -0.12 5.25
CA ASN A 182 -9.31 0.04 5.56
C ASN A 182 -9.56 -0.39 7.01
N TYR A 183 -10.13 0.50 7.83
CA TYR A 183 -10.50 0.22 9.21
C TYR A 183 -12.02 0.18 9.36
N GLU A 184 -12.52 -0.85 10.03
CA GLU A 184 -13.92 -0.94 10.46
C GLU A 184 -14.13 -0.35 11.86
N GLU A 185 -13.13 -0.46 12.73
CA GLU A 185 -13.15 -0.01 14.13
C GLU A 185 -11.96 0.92 14.41
N PRO A 186 -12.07 1.92 15.32
CA PRO A 186 -13.25 2.24 16.16
C PRO A 186 -14.37 3.00 15.42
N LYS A 187 -14.09 3.46 14.20
CA LYS A 187 -15.05 4.03 13.25
C LYS A 187 -14.62 3.59 11.87
N LYS A 188 -15.56 3.47 10.93
CA LYS A 188 -15.22 3.14 9.55
C LYS A 188 -14.47 4.30 8.87
N HIS A 189 -13.27 4.04 8.38
CA HIS A 189 -12.41 5.03 7.69
C HIS A 189 -11.29 4.34 6.91
N LYS A 190 -10.61 5.11 6.06
CA LYS A 190 -9.35 4.70 5.43
C LYS A 190 -8.18 5.47 6.03
N LEU A 191 -7.06 4.79 6.20
CA LEU A 191 -5.79 5.38 6.57
C LEU A 191 -4.80 5.16 5.42
N MET A 192 -4.17 6.23 4.95
CA MET A 192 -3.07 6.18 4.01
C MET A 192 -1.76 6.50 4.74
N LEU A 193 -0.74 5.67 4.55
CA LEU A 193 0.62 5.99 4.96
C LEU A 193 1.41 6.36 3.70
N GLU A 194 2.08 7.50 3.75
CA GLU A 194 2.98 8.01 2.71
C GLU A 194 4.35 8.14 3.34
N VAL A 195 5.36 7.53 2.74
CA VAL A 195 6.67 7.37 3.38
C VAL A 195 7.77 7.93 2.53
N THR A 196 8.76 8.54 3.18
CA THR A 196 9.92 9.04 2.45
C THR A 196 11.19 8.95 3.25
N LEU A 197 12.29 8.74 2.53
CA LEU A 197 13.64 8.89 3.02
C LEU A 197 14.33 10.14 2.47
N MET A 198 13.59 11.02 1.78
CA MET A 198 14.11 12.31 1.33
C MET A 198 14.46 13.20 2.52
N ASP A 199 15.56 13.95 2.36
CA ASP A 199 15.92 15.01 3.30
C ASP A 199 14.94 16.19 3.27
N ARG A 200 14.99 17.06 4.28
CA ARG A 200 14.07 18.21 4.42
C ARG A 200 14.05 19.11 3.17
N ASN A 201 15.21 19.34 2.54
CA ASN A 201 15.31 20.23 1.39
C ASN A 201 14.63 19.65 0.15
N THR A 202 14.66 18.33 0.01
CA THR A 202 14.11 17.62 -1.14
C THR A 202 12.62 17.32 -0.96
N GLN A 203 12.16 17.13 0.28
CA GLN A 203 10.73 16.91 0.60
C GLN A 203 9.80 17.94 -0.01
N LYS A 204 10.16 19.24 0.02
CA LYS A 204 9.28 20.28 -0.54
C LYS A 204 9.04 20.10 -2.05
N ARG A 205 10.04 19.60 -2.78
CA ARG A 205 9.93 19.36 -4.23
C ARG A 205 9.35 18.00 -4.56
N GLY A 206 9.69 16.99 -3.75
CA GLY A 206 9.36 15.59 -4.03
C GLY A 206 8.03 15.14 -3.44
N GLU A 207 7.64 15.65 -2.28
CA GLU A 207 6.55 15.06 -1.48
C GLU A 207 5.33 15.98 -1.34
N LEU A 208 5.49 17.29 -1.52
CA LEU A 208 4.39 18.22 -1.32
C LEU A 208 3.23 17.94 -2.29
N GLU A 209 3.53 17.86 -3.59
CA GLU A 209 2.49 17.59 -4.59
C GLU A 209 1.96 16.15 -4.50
N PRO A 210 2.81 15.10 -4.48
CA PRO A 210 2.30 13.74 -4.53
C PRO A 210 1.44 13.36 -3.33
N VAL A 211 1.89 13.66 -2.11
CA VAL A 211 1.16 13.33 -0.88
C VAL A 211 -0.20 14.03 -0.84
N ILE A 212 -0.27 15.30 -1.25
CA ILE A 212 -1.54 16.03 -1.33
C ILE A 212 -2.43 15.40 -2.41
N ARG A 213 -1.89 15.15 -3.60
CA ARG A 213 -2.64 14.58 -4.72
C ARG A 213 -3.21 13.20 -4.39
N HIS A 214 -2.41 12.30 -3.81
CA HIS A 214 -2.85 10.97 -3.38
C HIS A 214 -3.94 11.07 -2.32
N SER A 215 -3.75 11.91 -1.29
CA SER A 215 -4.74 12.13 -0.23
C SER A 215 -6.07 12.67 -0.77
N VAL A 216 -6.01 13.61 -1.72
CA VAL A 216 -7.20 14.21 -2.34
C VAL A 216 -7.92 13.19 -3.22
N ASN A 217 -7.20 12.49 -4.10
CA ASN A 217 -7.81 11.50 -4.99
C ASN A 217 -8.42 10.36 -4.19
N LEU A 218 -7.71 9.79 -3.21
CA LEU A 218 -8.23 8.73 -2.35
C LEU A 218 -9.46 9.19 -1.56
N GLY A 219 -9.46 10.42 -1.07
CA GLY A 219 -10.61 10.99 -0.35
C GLY A 219 -11.82 11.30 -1.24
N ILE A 220 -11.63 11.48 -2.55
CA ILE A 220 -12.72 11.65 -3.52
C ILE A 220 -13.25 10.29 -3.97
N GLU A 221 -12.37 9.30 -4.18
CA GLU A 221 -12.71 7.94 -4.59
C GLU A 221 -13.30 7.09 -3.45
N SER A 222 -13.32 7.61 -2.23
CA SER A 222 -13.77 6.91 -1.02
C SER A 222 -15.08 7.47 -0.50
N ASP A 223 -16.04 6.58 -0.22
CA ASP A 223 -17.26 6.91 0.52
C ASP A 223 -16.97 7.15 2.03
N GLU A 224 -15.82 6.69 2.51
CA GLU A 224 -15.39 6.80 3.91
C GLU A 224 -14.41 7.94 4.11
N ASN A 225 -14.33 8.45 5.35
CA ASN A 225 -13.31 9.43 5.73
C ASN A 225 -11.89 8.89 5.47
N VAL A 226 -11.05 9.71 4.85
CA VAL A 226 -9.64 9.39 4.61
C VAL A 226 -8.75 10.25 5.51
N TYR A 227 -7.81 9.59 6.18
CA TYR A 227 -6.74 10.22 6.93
C TYR A 227 -5.41 9.78 6.34
N SER A 228 -4.45 10.71 6.24
CA SER A 228 -3.12 10.42 5.72
C SER A 228 -2.07 10.72 6.78
N ILE A 229 -1.09 9.84 6.94
CA ILE A 229 0.08 10.03 7.79
C ILE A 229 1.31 10.02 6.89
N PHE A 230 1.98 11.15 6.81
CA PHE A 230 3.28 11.28 6.17
C PHE A 230 4.39 10.88 7.16
N VAL A 231 5.20 9.89 6.80
CA VAL A 231 6.27 9.36 7.66
C VAL A 231 7.64 9.57 7.02
N ALA A 232 8.52 10.26 7.74
CA ALA A 232 9.86 10.56 7.26
C ALA A 232 10.92 10.48 8.35
N ASN A 233 12.20 10.43 7.99
CA ASN A 233 13.30 10.52 8.97
C ASN A 233 13.30 11.89 9.67
N GLU A 234 13.20 12.95 8.88
CA GLU A 234 13.09 14.32 9.34
C GLU A 234 11.89 15.00 8.67
N LEU A 235 11.39 16.08 9.28
CA LEU A 235 10.24 16.82 8.75
C LEU A 235 10.65 18.26 8.46
N ASP A 236 10.33 18.74 7.27
CA ASP A 236 10.35 20.18 6.96
C ASP A 236 9.10 20.86 7.54
N ASN A 237 9.30 21.93 8.31
CA ASN A 237 8.22 22.62 9.01
C ASN A 237 7.21 23.26 8.03
N ASN A 238 7.65 23.74 6.87
CA ASN A 238 6.73 24.34 5.90
C ASN A 238 5.90 23.26 5.22
N VAL A 239 6.51 22.12 4.88
CA VAL A 239 5.79 20.98 4.30
C VAL A 239 4.68 20.50 5.23
N ILE A 240 4.99 20.21 6.50
CA ILE A 240 3.98 19.72 7.45
C ILE A 240 2.91 20.76 7.77
N ASN A 241 3.25 22.06 7.80
CA ASN A 241 2.27 23.12 7.99
C ASN A 241 1.34 23.27 6.78
N ILE A 242 1.85 23.10 5.56
CA ILE A 242 1.02 23.11 4.35
C ILE A 242 0.10 21.88 4.35
N PHE A 243 0.61 20.69 4.67
CA PHE A 243 -0.21 19.48 4.84
C PHE A 243 -1.35 19.70 5.83
N ARG A 244 -1.08 20.32 6.99
CA ARG A 244 -2.11 20.65 7.97
C ARG A 244 -3.11 21.68 7.43
N ALA A 245 -2.63 22.69 6.70
CA ALA A 245 -3.47 23.72 6.10
C ALA A 245 -4.38 23.18 4.97
N CYS A 246 -4.06 22.03 4.36
CA CYS A 246 -4.92 21.42 3.34
C CYS A 246 -6.34 21.10 3.83
N ASN A 247 -6.55 20.94 5.14
CA ASN A 247 -7.90 20.79 5.71
C ASN A 247 -8.78 22.06 5.53
N LEU A 248 -8.14 23.21 5.35
CA LEU A 248 -8.80 24.51 5.14
C LEU A 248 -9.11 24.78 3.66
N LEU A 249 -8.74 23.87 2.75
CA LEU A 249 -8.84 24.07 1.30
C LEU A 249 -9.86 23.13 0.68
N ASN A 250 -10.56 23.61 -0.35
CA ASN A 250 -11.23 22.72 -1.30
C ASN A 250 -10.25 22.38 -2.41
N LEU A 251 -9.88 21.11 -2.51
CA LEU A 251 -8.89 20.62 -3.47
C LEU A 251 -9.56 19.75 -4.52
N GLU A 252 -9.21 19.97 -5.79
CA GLU A 252 -9.76 19.25 -6.94
C GLU A 252 -9.00 17.96 -7.21
N SER A 253 -9.69 16.92 -7.67
CA SER A 253 -9.05 15.70 -8.14
C SER A 253 -8.13 15.97 -9.34
N SER A 254 -6.98 15.31 -9.37
CA SER A 254 -6.11 15.29 -10.55
C SER A 254 -6.57 14.29 -11.62
N LYS A 255 -7.44 13.34 -11.24
CA LYS A 255 -7.97 12.28 -12.12
C LYS A 255 -9.34 12.66 -12.69
N ASN A 256 -10.23 13.18 -11.85
CA ASN A 256 -11.61 13.52 -12.19
C ASN A 256 -11.88 15.02 -12.04
N LYS A 257 -11.62 15.79 -13.10
CA LYS A 257 -11.85 17.24 -13.08
C LYS A 257 -13.30 17.57 -12.74
N GLY A 258 -13.50 18.52 -11.82
CA GLY A 258 -14.80 18.90 -11.29
C GLY A 258 -15.17 18.23 -9.96
N GLU A 259 -14.44 17.21 -9.52
CA GLU A 259 -14.62 16.59 -8.20
C GLU A 259 -13.68 17.22 -7.17
N TYR A 260 -14.20 17.48 -5.97
CA TYR A 260 -13.48 18.20 -4.91
C TYR A 260 -13.65 17.52 -3.55
N ILE A 261 -12.57 17.50 -2.77
CA ILE A 261 -12.62 17.17 -1.35
C ILE A 261 -12.73 18.44 -0.50
N LYS A 262 -13.51 18.37 0.58
CA LYS A 262 -13.64 19.44 1.59
C LYS A 262 -12.61 19.25 2.71
N GLY A 263 -11.37 19.64 2.44
CA GLY A 263 -10.28 19.56 3.40
C GLY A 263 -9.62 18.20 3.45
N ALA A 264 -8.38 18.11 2.96
CA ALA A 264 -7.58 16.89 3.11
C ALA A 264 -7.01 16.79 4.54
N LYS A 265 -7.07 15.58 5.13
CA LYS A 265 -6.68 15.33 6.52
C LYS A 265 -5.31 14.66 6.59
N ILE A 266 -4.26 15.48 6.59
CA ILE A 266 -2.87 15.01 6.55
C ILE A 266 -2.16 15.39 7.85
N VAL A 267 -1.55 14.41 8.51
CA VAL A 267 -0.65 14.60 9.66
C VAL A 267 0.72 14.00 9.32
N ALA A 268 1.72 14.26 10.16
CA ALA A 268 3.07 13.76 9.94
C ALA A 268 3.68 13.15 11.21
N LEU A 269 4.49 12.12 11.03
CA LEU A 269 5.29 11.48 12.08
C LEU A 269 6.73 11.29 11.60
N LYS A 270 7.67 11.32 12.55
CA LYS A 270 9.04 10.87 12.30
C LYS A 270 9.16 9.37 12.48
N ILE A 271 10.15 8.76 11.83
CA ILE A 271 10.55 7.36 12.08
C ILE A 271 10.80 7.13 13.59
N ASP A 272 11.46 8.07 14.26
CA ASP A 272 11.71 8.02 15.71
C ASP A 272 10.43 8.02 16.55
N GLU A 273 9.37 8.67 16.07
CA GLU A 273 8.08 8.68 16.76
C GLU A 273 7.36 7.36 16.55
N VAL A 274 7.42 6.77 15.34
CA VAL A 274 6.92 5.42 15.08
C VAL A 274 7.63 4.37 15.95
N ILE A 275 8.96 4.46 16.07
CA ILE A 275 9.75 3.60 16.97
C ILE A 275 9.25 3.73 18.40
N LYS A 276 9.05 4.96 18.90
CA LYS A 276 8.53 5.20 20.26
C LYS A 276 7.11 4.65 20.45
N LEU A 277 6.25 4.68 19.43
CA LEU A 277 4.92 4.08 19.50
C LEU A 277 5.03 2.55 19.73
N LEU A 278 5.94 1.88 19.03
CA LEU A 278 6.18 0.44 19.20
C LEU A 278 6.81 0.09 20.55
N GLU A 279 7.79 0.89 21.01
CA GLU A 279 8.48 0.69 22.29
C GLU A 279 7.55 0.89 23.49
N LYS A 280 6.57 1.80 23.37
CA LYS A 280 5.61 2.13 24.42
C LYS A 280 4.27 1.40 24.28
N ASP A 281 4.14 0.50 23.30
CA ASP A 281 2.90 -0.20 23.00
C ASP A 281 1.68 0.73 22.83
N ILE A 282 1.87 1.85 22.12
CA ILE A 282 0.79 2.77 21.78
C ILE A 282 0.02 2.23 20.58
N HIS A 283 -1.25 1.88 20.80
CA HIS A 283 -2.10 1.24 19.81
C HIS A 283 -2.86 2.24 18.93
N TYR A 284 -3.26 1.78 17.74
CA TYR A 284 -3.89 2.58 16.70
C TYR A 284 -5.11 3.38 17.17
N LYS A 285 -5.96 2.77 18.02
CA LYS A 285 -7.16 3.43 18.54
C LYS A 285 -6.84 4.79 19.18
N HIS A 286 -5.80 4.85 20.01
CA HIS A 286 -5.40 6.11 20.66
C HIS A 286 -4.87 7.13 19.65
N ILE A 287 -4.08 6.68 18.66
CA ILE A 287 -3.55 7.54 17.59
C ILE A 287 -4.70 8.13 16.78
N PHE A 288 -5.65 7.28 16.36
CA PHE A 288 -6.81 7.68 15.57
C PHE A 288 -7.70 8.69 16.30
N GLU A 289 -7.99 8.48 17.59
CA GLU A 289 -8.77 9.43 18.40
C GLU A 289 -8.12 10.82 18.44
N ASN A 290 -6.78 10.89 18.57
CA ASN A 290 -6.06 12.16 18.54
C ASN A 290 -6.05 12.80 17.14
N ILE A 291 -5.86 11.99 16.08
CA ILE A 291 -5.96 12.48 14.70
C ILE A 291 -7.35 13.05 14.45
N GLU A 292 -8.42 12.32 14.81
CA GLU A 292 -9.79 12.76 14.60
C GLU A 292 -10.03 14.12 15.29
N ASN A 293 -9.61 14.26 16.56
CA ASN A 293 -9.74 15.49 17.32
C ASN A 293 -9.09 16.72 16.66
N GLU A 294 -7.99 16.52 15.92
CA GLU A 294 -7.35 17.60 15.15
C GLU A 294 -8.24 18.11 14.00
N PHE A 295 -9.23 17.35 13.52
CA PHE A 295 -10.04 17.72 12.35
C PHE A 295 -11.53 18.00 12.65
N ILE A 296 -11.96 17.99 13.92
CA ILE A 296 -13.38 18.16 14.33
C ILE A 296 -13.96 19.57 14.09
N ASN A 297 -13.18 20.58 13.74
CA ASN A 297 -13.69 21.95 13.60
C ASN A 297 -14.54 22.17 12.33
N ASP A 298 -15.86 22.12 12.47
CA ASP A 298 -16.84 22.33 11.40
C ASP A 298 -17.04 23.80 10.99
N ASN A 299 -16.64 24.75 11.81
CA ASN A 299 -16.81 26.20 11.57
C ASN A 299 -15.65 26.83 10.75
N ILE A 300 -15.05 26.07 9.84
CA ILE A 300 -13.94 26.55 9.01
C ILE A 300 -14.49 27.04 7.66
N GLN A 301 -14.33 28.35 7.39
CA GLN A 301 -14.53 28.88 6.04
C GLN A 301 -13.39 28.39 5.15
N ARG A 302 -13.68 27.42 4.28
CA ARG A 302 -12.67 26.84 3.38
C ARG A 302 -12.39 27.74 2.19
N ILE A 303 -11.12 27.82 1.82
CA ILE A 303 -10.66 28.58 0.64
C ILE A 303 -10.93 27.73 -0.61
N ASN A 304 -11.51 28.36 -1.63
CA ASN A 304 -11.79 27.77 -2.94
C ASN A 304 -11.43 28.74 -4.07
N SER A 305 -11.54 28.33 -5.33
CA SER A 305 -11.15 29.12 -6.51
C SER A 305 -11.83 30.51 -6.63
N GLN A 306 -12.95 30.76 -5.96
CA GLN A 306 -13.70 32.03 -6.03
C GLN A 306 -12.89 33.23 -5.53
N TRP A 307 -11.90 33.03 -4.64
CA TRP A 307 -11.05 34.14 -4.18
C TRP A 307 -10.34 34.82 -5.35
N ARG A 308 -9.89 34.02 -6.33
CA ARG A 308 -9.16 34.50 -7.50
C ARG A 308 -10.09 35.26 -8.43
N GLU A 309 -11.27 34.73 -8.68
CA GLU A 309 -12.29 35.39 -9.52
C GLU A 309 -12.69 36.74 -8.93
N LYS A 310 -12.90 36.80 -7.60
CA LYS A 310 -13.18 38.05 -6.89
C LYS A 310 -12.03 39.04 -7.01
N PHE A 311 -10.78 38.59 -6.81
CA PHE A 311 -9.59 39.44 -6.95
C PHE A 311 -9.46 40.00 -8.38
N VAL A 312 -9.55 39.13 -9.39
CA VAL A 312 -9.44 39.51 -10.81
C VAL A 312 -10.56 40.47 -11.20
N LYS A 313 -11.80 40.23 -10.76
CA LYS A 313 -12.92 41.14 -10.99
C LYS A 313 -12.65 42.52 -10.40
N ASN A 314 -12.13 42.60 -9.18
CA ASN A 314 -11.86 43.87 -8.51
C ASN A 314 -10.78 44.70 -9.23
N ILE A 315 -9.72 44.07 -9.72
CA ILE A 315 -8.65 44.80 -10.44
C ILE A 315 -9.08 45.24 -11.84
N LEU A 316 -9.96 44.48 -12.51
CA LEU A 316 -10.47 44.81 -13.86
C LEU A 316 -11.57 45.89 -13.84
N ILE A 317 -12.17 46.19 -12.68
CA ILE A 317 -13.20 47.25 -12.55
C ILE A 317 -12.60 48.66 -12.59
N LEU A 318 -11.28 48.82 -12.35
CA LEU A 318 -10.62 50.13 -12.27
C LEU A 318 -10.50 50.90 -13.61
N GLU A 319 -10.80 50.29 -14.76
CA GLU A 319 -10.72 50.98 -16.06
C GLU A 319 -11.95 51.83 -16.43
N LYS A 320 -13.03 51.84 -15.63
CA LYS A 320 -14.25 52.60 -15.97
C LYS A 320 -14.43 53.95 -15.27
N ILE A 321 -13.53 54.37 -14.37
CA ILE A 321 -13.71 55.61 -13.59
C ILE A 321 -12.77 56.75 -14.06
N ALA A 322 -11.89 56.51 -15.03
CA ALA A 322 -10.93 57.53 -15.49
C ALA A 322 -11.42 58.50 -16.59
N ASN A 323 -12.69 58.45 -17.01
CA ASN A 323 -13.25 59.35 -18.04
C ASN A 323 -14.65 59.88 -17.66
N ALA A 324 -14.74 60.60 -16.54
CA ALA A 324 -15.90 61.43 -16.20
C ALA A 324 -15.47 62.90 -16.09
#